data_AF-A0A248TDA1-F1
#
_entry.id   AF-A0A248TDA1-F1
#
_cell.length_a   1.000
_cell.length_b   1.000
_cell.length_c   1.000
_cell.angle_alpha   90.00
_cell.angle_beta   90.00
_cell.angle_gamma   90.00
#
_symmetry.space_group_name_H-M   'P 1'
#
loop_
_entity.id
_entity.type
_entity.pdbx_description
1 polymer ?
#
loop_
_entity_poly.entity_id
_entity_poly.type
_entity_poly.pdbx_seq_one_letter_code
_entity_poly.pdbx_strand_id
1 'polypeptide(L)' 'MEQLTFIIAIVAFVISLIVFISGIFKNNLKGYLQSKTAKTAFLFFIIYIVSFVTYILISN' A
#
# COMPACT_ATOMS: atom_id res chain seq x y z
N MET A 1 -0.60 -11.63 -17.77
CA MET A 1 0.32 -11.43 -16.63
C MET A 1 0.36 -9.97 -16.22
N GLU A 2 0.65 -9.05 -17.15
CA GLU A 2 0.67 -7.59 -16.94
C GLU A 2 -0.59 -7.00 -16.29
N GLN A 3 -1.78 -7.30 -16.83
CA GLN A 3 -3.04 -6.79 -16.24
C GLN A 3 -3.25 -7.27 -14.80
N LEU A 4 -2.77 -8.47 -14.45
CA LEU A 4 -2.94 -9.06 -13.14
C LEU A 4 -1.99 -8.39 -12.12
N THR A 5 -0.73 -8.15 -12.49
CA THR A 5 0.22 -7.36 -11.67
C THR A 5 -0.23 -5.91 -11.49
N PHE A 6 -0.84 -5.31 -12.52
CA PHE A 6 -1.42 -3.98 -12.43
C PHE A 6 -2.60 -3.91 -11.45
N ILE A 7 -3.53 -4.87 -11.53
CA ILE A 7 -4.67 -4.97 -10.60
C ILE A 7 -4.16 -5.14 -9.15
N ILE A 8 -3.18 -6.01 -8.93
CA ILE A 8 -2.59 -6.23 -7.59
C ILE A 8 -1.98 -4.92 -7.06
N ALA A 9 -1.25 -4.18 -7.90
CA ALA A 9 -0.69 -2.89 -7.52
C ALA A 9 -1.78 -1.90 -7.09
N ILE A 10 -2.84 -1.73 -7.88
CA ILE A 10 -3.96 -0.82 -7.55
C ILE A 10 -4.62 -1.24 -6.23
N VAL A 11 -4.94 -2.53 -6.06
CA VAL A 11 -5.61 -3.01 -4.86
C VAL A 11 -4.74 -2.80 -3.62
N ALA A 12 -3.44 -3.11 -3.71
CA ALA A 12 -2.49 -2.89 -2.61
C ALA A 12 -2.38 -1.40 -2.25
N PHE A 13 -2.37 -0.50 -3.24
CA PHE A 13 -2.36 0.94 -3.03
C PHE A 13 -3.63 1.40 -2.31
N VAL A 14 -4.82 1.04 -2.81
CA VAL A 14 -6.11 1.44 -2.23
C VAL A 14 -6.23 0.96 -0.79
N ILE A 15 -5.85 -0.30 -0.50
CA ILE A 15 -5.87 -0.85 0.86
C ILE A 15 -4.89 -0.09 1.76
N SER A 16 -3.67 0.17 1.30
CA SER A 16 -2.69 0.95 2.06
C SER A 16 -3.23 2.33 2.42
N LEU A 17 -3.87 3.02 1.47
CA LEU A 17 -4.41 4.36 1.64
C LEU A 17 -5.58 4.39 2.63
N ILE A 18 -6.50 3.42 2.54
CA ILE A 18 -7.62 3.29 3.47
C ILE A 18 -7.13 3.02 4.90
N VAL A 19 -6.18 2.10 5.07
CA VAL A 19 -5.60 1.77 6.39
C VAL A 19 -4.82 2.96 6.95
N PHE A 20 -4.15 3.73 6.09
CA PHE A 20 -3.45 4.96 6.45
C PHE A 20 -4.40 6.04 6.95
N ILE A 21 -5.41 6.40 6.15
CA ILE A 21 -6.41 7.41 6.51
C ILE A 21 -7.14 6.99 7.79
N SER A 22 -7.65 5.76 7.84
CA SER A 22 -8.38 5.24 9.01
C SER A 22 -7.52 5.26 10.27
N GLY A 23 -6.23 4.95 10.14
CA GLY A 23 -5.30 4.95 11.25
C GLY A 23 -4.96 6.37 11.76
N ILE A 24 -4.86 7.36 10.87
CA ILE A 24 -4.68 8.76 11.25
C ILE A 24 -5.91 9.27 12.01
N PHE A 25 -7.13 9.00 11.52
CA PHE A 25 -8.36 9.39 12.19
C PHE A 25 -8.49 8.79 13.60
N LYS A 26 -7.99 7.56 13.80
CA LYS A 26 -8.11 6.86 15.08
C LYS A 26 -7.04 7.24 16.11
N ASN A 27 -5.80 7.49 15.69
CA ASN A 27 -4.66 7.61 16.59
C ASN A 27 -3.91 8.96 16.54
N ASN A 28 -4.39 9.94 15.76
CA ASN A 28 -3.64 11.14 15.36
C ASN A 28 -2.33 10.79 14.62
N LEU A 29 -1.72 11.76 13.93
CA LEU A 29 -0.54 11.50 13.09
C LEU A 29 0.65 10.90 13.87
N LYS A 30 0.94 11.45 15.05
CA LYS A 30 2.04 11.00 15.92
C LYS A 30 1.80 9.61 16.51
N GLY A 31 0.59 9.32 16.97
CA GLY A 31 0.25 8.01 17.54
C GLY A 31 0.11 6.93 16.46
N TYR A 32 -0.28 7.32 15.25
CA TYR A 32 -0.36 6.41 14.12
C TYR A 32 1.01 5.86 13.73
N LEU A 33 2.04 6.70 13.61
CA LEU A 33 3.40 6.26 13.21
C LEU A 33 4.01 5.18 14.11
N GLN A 34 3.60 5.11 15.38
CA GLN A 34 4.05 4.08 16.33
C GLN A 34 3.14 2.85 16.40
N SER A 35 1.97 2.92 15.75
CA SER A 35 0.95 1.86 15.81
C SER A 35 1.25 0.69 14.88
N LYS A 36 0.75 -0.49 15.24
CA LYS A 36 0.82 -1.69 14.37
C LYS A 36 0.12 -1.46 13.02
N THR A 37 -0.93 -0.65 13.01
CA THR A 37 -1.69 -0.27 11.80
C THR A 37 -0.84 0.51 10.79
N ALA A 38 0.10 1.35 11.24
CA ALA A 38 1.06 2.00 10.34
C ALA A 38 2.02 1.02 9.69
N LYS A 39 2.50 0.03 10.45
CA LYS A 39 3.33 -1.04 9.90
C LYS A 39 2.57 -1.84 8.84
N THR A 40 1.29 -2.11 9.05
CA THR A 40 0.44 -2.80 8.08
C THR A 40 0.22 -1.97 6.81
N ALA A 41 -0.12 -0.68 6.92
CA ALA A 41 -0.27 0.19 5.74
C ALA A 41 1.03 0.29 4.95
N PHE A 42 2.17 0.40 5.66
CA PHE A 42 3.49 0.44 5.04
C PHE A 42 3.85 -0.87 4.32
N LEU A 43 3.48 -2.02 4.89
CA LEU A 43 3.64 -3.32 4.23
C LEU A 43 2.86 -3.36 2.90
N PHE A 44 1.58 -2.97 2.91
CA PHE A 44 0.77 -2.90 1.68
C PHE A 44 1.33 -1.90 0.67
N PHE A 45 1.90 -0.80 1.14
CA PHE A 45 2.56 0.17 0.28
C PHE A 45 3.81 -0.40 -0.41
N ILE A 46 4.63 -1.18 0.31
CA ILE A 46 5.77 -1.88 -0.28
C ILE A 46 5.32 -2.88 -1.33
N ILE A 47 4.26 -3.67 -1.03
CA ILE A 47 3.69 -4.62 -2.00
C ILE A 47 3.25 -3.89 -3.27
N TYR A 48 2.58 -2.74 -3.12
CA TYR A 48 2.25 -1.88 -4.26
C TYR A 48 3.49 -1.50 -5.08
N ILE A 49 4.55 -0.98 -4.45
CA ILE A 49 5.77 -0.59 -5.14
C ILE A 49 6.37 -1.77 -5.91
N VAL A 50 6.50 -2.93 -5.27
CA VAL A 50 7.10 -4.11 -5.90
C VAL A 50 6.25 -4.59 -7.08
N SER A 51 4.93 -4.67 -6.91
CA SER A 51 4.02 -5.07 -8.00
C SER A 51 4.02 -4.07 -9.15
N PHE A 52 4.10 -2.77 -8.86
CA PHE A 52 4.13 -1.72 -9.86
C PHE A 52 5.46 -1.69 -10.64
N VAL A 53 6.59 -1.83 -9.94
CA VAL A 53 7.91 -1.95 -10.58
C VAL A 53 7.96 -3.20 -11.46
N THR A 54 7.46 -4.34 -10.97
CA THR A 54 7.38 -5.58 -11.75
C THR A 54 6.50 -5.40 -12.99
N TYR A 55 5.36 -4.70 -12.87
CA TYR A 55 4.51 -4.37 -13.99
C TYR A 55 5.26 -3.53 -15.05
N ILE A 56 5.96 -2.46 -14.63
CA ILE A 56 6.76 -1.63 -15.55
C ILE A 56 7.82 -2.45 -16.27
N LEU A 57 8.52 -3.36 -15.56
CA LEU A 57 9.57 -4.18 -16.15
C LEU A 57 9.07 -5.23 -17.13
N ILE A 58 7.85 -5.76 -16.93
CA ILE A 58 7.25 -6.75 -17.84
C ILE A 58 6.60 -6.06 -19.04
N SER A 59 6.01 -4.87 -18.84
CA SER A 59 5.28 -4.14 -19.87
C SER A 59 6.18 -3.34 -20.83
N ASN A 60 7.49 -3.34 -20.62
CA ASN A 60 8.51 -2.66 -21.41
C ASN A 60 9.38 -3.70 -22.10
#